data_AF-A0A972P8Q3-F1
#
_entry.id   AF-A0A972P8Q3-F1
#
_cell.length_a   1.000
_cell.length_b   1.000
_cell.length_c   1.000
_cell.angle_alpha   90.00
_cell.angle_beta   90.00
_cell.angle_gamma   90.00
#
_symmetry.space_group_name_H-M   'P 1'
#
loop_
_entity.id
_entity.type
_entity.pdbx_description
1 polymer ?
#
loop_
_entity_poly.entity_id
_entity_poly.type
_entity_poly.pdbx_seq_one_letter_code
_entity_poly.pdbx_strand_id
1 'polypeptide(L)'
;MRPLIVFFTLLGILACPLAASAGGVSPAAMDRYRQAKASLEEMRQAKAGIYARDVLEATQQTLAKAGEAADGGNEGAVKTALDKAVLQMDLARARTEEREAAEKTAVTRARLDKLQKRLDDILAGKGEKP
;
A
#
# COMPACT_ATOMS: atom_id res chain seq x y z
N MET A 1 4.94 13.27 81.49
CA MET A 1 5.53 12.24 80.59
C MET A 1 5.91 12.92 79.28
N ARG A 2 7.17 12.80 78.86
CA ARG A 2 7.73 13.09 77.51
C ARG A 2 6.98 12.30 76.41
N PRO A 3 7.21 12.52 75.09
CA PRO A 3 7.55 13.75 74.34
C PRO A 3 6.83 13.82 72.95
N LEU A 4 7.22 14.80 72.11
CA LEU A 4 7.43 14.75 70.64
C LEU A 4 6.58 13.75 69.81
N ILE A 5 5.97 14.14 68.69
CA ILE A 5 6.68 14.26 67.40
C ILE A 5 5.95 15.27 66.50
N VAL A 6 6.69 16.30 66.13
CA VAL A 6 6.45 17.24 65.04
C VAL A 6 6.96 16.59 63.74
N PHE A 7 6.22 16.79 62.65
CA PHE A 7 6.67 16.59 61.26
C PHE A 7 7.13 15.18 60.84
N PHE A 8 6.25 14.47 60.14
CA PHE A 8 6.66 13.62 59.03
C PHE A 8 5.67 13.82 57.87
N THR A 9 6.03 14.76 56.99
CA THR A 9 6.12 14.55 55.54
C THR A 9 4.96 13.78 54.88
N LEU A 10 4.15 14.47 54.07
CA LEU A 10 4.35 14.46 52.61
C LEU A 10 4.05 13.09 51.98
N LEU A 11 2.77 12.70 51.83
CA LEU A 11 2.35 11.78 50.76
C LEU A 11 0.82 11.65 50.62
N GLY A 12 0.13 12.78 50.43
CA GLY A 12 -1.27 12.79 49.99
C GLY A 12 -1.38 13.00 48.49
N ILE A 13 -0.53 12.32 47.69
CA ILE A 13 -0.57 12.40 46.23
C ILE A 13 -1.87 11.71 45.80
N LEU A 14 -2.87 12.54 45.55
CA LEU A 14 -3.61 12.57 44.29
C LEU A 14 -3.56 11.23 43.55
N ALA A 15 -4.44 10.31 43.93
CA ALA A 15 -4.76 9.13 43.14
C ALA A 15 -5.49 9.58 41.85
N CYS A 16 -4.75 10.22 40.94
CA CYS A 16 -5.05 10.10 39.54
C CYS A 16 -4.89 8.61 39.21
N PRO A 17 -5.91 7.92 38.70
CA PRO A 17 -5.62 6.73 37.93
C PRO A 17 -4.79 7.24 36.75
N LEU A 18 -3.48 7.02 36.83
CA LEU A 18 -2.61 6.99 35.68
C LEU A 18 -3.27 5.96 34.77
N ALA A 19 -4.06 6.44 33.80
CA ALA A 19 -4.43 5.64 32.66
C ALA A 19 -3.10 5.33 31.98
N ALA A 20 -2.47 4.24 32.41
CA ALA A 20 -1.53 3.53 31.61
C ALA A 20 -2.29 3.26 30.31
N SER A 21 -2.02 4.07 29.28
CA SER A 21 -2.30 3.67 27.92
C SER A 21 -1.60 2.32 27.79
N ALA A 22 -2.37 1.24 27.81
CA ALA A 22 -1.86 -0.08 27.55
C ALA A 22 -1.11 0.04 26.23
N GLY A 23 0.22 -0.09 26.28
CA GLY A 23 1.09 -0.01 25.12
C GLY A 23 0.67 -1.12 24.16
N GLY A 24 -0.09 -0.76 23.15
CA GLY A 24 -0.75 -1.71 22.27
C GLY A 24 -1.25 -0.97 21.05
N VAL A 25 -1.23 -1.66 19.92
CA VAL A 25 -1.72 -1.12 18.66
C VAL A 25 -3.23 -1.07 18.67
N SER A 26 -3.80 0.07 18.29
CA SER A 26 -5.25 0.22 18.16
C SER A 26 -5.87 -0.82 17.20
N PRO A 27 -7.10 -1.32 17.48
CA PRO A 27 -7.80 -2.24 16.57
C PRO A 27 -7.94 -1.69 15.16
N ALA A 28 -8.18 -0.38 15.02
CA ALA A 28 -8.29 0.29 13.73
C ALA A 28 -7.01 0.20 12.89
N ALA A 29 -5.82 0.30 13.51
CA ALA A 29 -4.56 0.12 12.80
C ALA A 29 -4.38 -1.33 12.33
N MET A 30 -4.80 -2.31 13.13
CA MET A 30 -4.76 -3.73 12.73
C MET A 30 -5.77 -4.06 11.63
N ASP A 31 -6.94 -3.44 11.61
CA ASP A 31 -7.90 -3.60 10.52
C ASP A 31 -7.37 -3.01 9.22
N ARG A 32 -6.76 -1.82 9.25
CA ARG A 32 -6.05 -1.26 8.09
C ARG A 32 -4.93 -2.20 7.60
N TYR A 33 -4.19 -2.83 8.50
CA TYR A 33 -3.17 -3.81 8.15
C TYR A 33 -3.74 -5.04 7.45
N ARG A 34 -4.84 -5.60 7.95
CA ARG A 34 -5.52 -6.74 7.31
C ARG A 34 -6.05 -6.39 5.92
N GLN A 35 -6.66 -5.21 5.79
CA GLN A 35 -7.14 -4.69 4.51
C GLN A 35 -5.97 -4.52 3.51
N ALA A 36 -4.87 -3.91 3.94
CA ALA A 36 -3.69 -3.76 3.09
C ALA A 36 -3.12 -5.11 2.64
N LYS A 37 -3.07 -6.12 3.52
CA LYS A 37 -2.69 -7.48 3.14
C LYS A 37 -3.62 -8.09 2.10
N ALA A 38 -4.93 -7.98 2.30
CA ALA A 38 -5.92 -8.49 1.35
C ALA A 38 -5.78 -7.81 -0.02
N SER A 39 -5.69 -6.48 -0.05
CA SER A 39 -5.48 -5.72 -1.29
C SER A 39 -4.17 -6.08 -1.99
N LEU A 40 -3.09 -6.33 -1.24
CA LEU A 40 -1.84 -6.81 -1.83
C LEU A 40 -2.04 -8.14 -2.57
N GLU A 41 -2.72 -9.11 -1.95
CA GLU A 41 -2.95 -10.42 -2.56
C GLU A 41 -3.86 -10.32 -3.79
N GLU A 42 -4.90 -9.49 -3.75
CA GLU A 42 -5.73 -9.20 -4.93
C GLU A 42 -4.90 -8.62 -6.08
N MET A 43 -4.01 -7.66 -5.79
CA MET A 43 -3.14 -7.06 -6.79
C MET A 43 -2.15 -8.06 -7.39
N ARG A 44 -1.65 -9.01 -6.60
CA ARG A 44 -0.74 -10.07 -7.09
C ARG A 44 -1.42 -11.04 -8.04
N GLN A 45 -2.72 -11.27 -7.87
CA GLN A 45 -3.51 -12.14 -8.75
C GLN A 45 -3.97 -11.42 -10.03
N ALA A 46 -3.96 -10.08 -10.03
CA ALA A 46 -4.26 -9.27 -11.19
C ALA A 46 -3.02 -9.02 -12.07
N LYS A 47 -3.18 -8.24 -13.14
CA LYS A 47 -2.08 -7.83 -14.02
C LYS A 47 -0.97 -7.05 -13.31
N ALA A 48 -1.26 -6.43 -12.17
CA ALA A 48 -0.24 -5.81 -11.34
C ALA A 48 0.81 -6.83 -10.84
N GLY A 49 0.43 -8.10 -10.65
CA GLY A 49 1.34 -9.20 -10.35
C GLY A 49 2.37 -9.49 -11.46
N ILE A 50 2.09 -9.05 -12.69
CA ILE A 50 2.99 -9.17 -13.84
C ILE A 50 3.73 -7.85 -14.07
N TYR A 51 3.01 -6.74 -14.17
CA TYR A 51 3.56 -5.45 -14.61
C TYR A 51 4.24 -4.65 -13.50
N ALA A 52 3.96 -4.93 -12.23
CA ALA A 52 4.48 -4.20 -11.08
C ALA A 52 4.97 -5.13 -9.96
N ARG A 53 5.44 -6.33 -10.32
CA ARG A 53 5.84 -7.38 -9.36
C ARG A 53 6.87 -6.90 -8.34
N ASP A 54 7.87 -6.15 -8.80
CA ASP A 54 8.93 -5.56 -7.97
C ASP A 54 8.36 -4.63 -6.89
N VAL A 55 7.38 -3.80 -7.26
CA VAL A 55 6.71 -2.89 -6.33
C VAL A 55 5.87 -3.69 -5.33
N LEU A 56 5.15 -4.73 -5.76
CA LEU A 56 4.35 -5.58 -4.87
C LEU A 56 5.22 -6.37 -3.89
N GLU A 57 6.40 -6.85 -4.30
CA GLU A 57 7.39 -7.48 -3.41
C GLU A 57 7.90 -6.48 -2.36
N ALA A 58 8.20 -5.24 -2.77
CA ALA A 58 8.58 -4.17 -1.83
C ALA A 58 7.44 -3.83 -0.86
N THR A 59 6.18 -3.81 -1.32
CA THR A 59 5.00 -3.62 -0.48
C THR A 59 4.86 -4.75 0.54
N GLN A 60 5.10 -6.00 0.14
CA GLN A 60 5.09 -7.15 1.03
C GLN A 60 6.11 -6.99 2.17
N GLN A 61 7.32 -6.54 1.86
CA GLN A 61 8.35 -6.26 2.87
C GLN A 61 7.95 -5.11 3.80
N THR A 62 7.33 -4.05 3.28
CA THR A 62 6.82 -2.94 4.10
C THR A 62 5.72 -3.42 5.06
N LEU A 63 4.80 -4.28 4.60
CA LEU A 63 3.77 -4.87 5.45
C LEU A 63 4.36 -5.85 6.48
N ALA A 64 5.42 -6.59 6.15
CA ALA A 64 6.12 -7.41 7.14
C ALA A 64 6.65 -6.55 8.31
N LYS A 65 7.26 -5.39 8.00
CA LYS A 65 7.71 -4.41 9.01
C LYS A 65 6.56 -3.84 9.83
N ALA A 66 5.40 -3.63 9.21
CA ALA A 66 4.19 -3.22 9.94
C ALA A 66 3.75 -4.31 10.94
N GLY A 67 3.85 -5.59 10.57
CA GLY A 67 3.61 -6.72 11.47
C GLY A 67 4.58 -6.75 12.65
N GLU A 68 5.88 -6.65 12.38
CA GLU A 68 6.91 -6.60 13.43
C GLU A 68 6.71 -5.42 14.39
N ALA A 69 6.37 -4.24 13.85
CA ALA A 69 6.05 -3.07 14.66
C ALA A 69 4.79 -3.27 15.52
N ALA A 70 3.81 -4.03 15.00
CA ALA A 70 2.60 -4.33 15.74
C ALA A 70 2.85 -5.29 16.90
N ASP A 71 3.67 -6.32 16.67
CA ASP A 71 4.09 -7.26 17.70
C ASP A 71 4.90 -6.56 18.81
N GLY A 72 5.66 -5.52 18.45
CA GLY A 72 6.38 -4.64 19.38
C GLY A 72 5.53 -3.55 20.04
N GLY A 73 4.22 -3.48 19.78
CA GLY A 73 3.32 -2.48 20.36
C GLY A 73 3.54 -1.04 19.85
N ASN A 74 4.26 -0.85 18.75
CA ASN A 74 4.63 0.46 18.22
C ASN A 74 3.64 0.93 17.14
N GLU A 75 2.51 1.51 17.57
CA GLU A 75 1.46 1.96 16.65
C GLU A 75 1.94 3.04 15.65
N GLY A 76 2.86 3.93 16.04
CA GLY A 76 3.40 4.95 15.15
C GLY A 76 4.16 4.35 13.96
N ALA A 77 4.97 3.32 14.23
CA ALA A 77 5.68 2.57 13.20
C ALA A 77 4.71 1.76 12.33
N VAL A 78 3.66 1.17 12.91
CA VAL A 78 2.59 0.49 12.15
C VAL A 78 1.95 1.46 11.16
N LYS A 79 1.48 2.63 11.62
CA LYS A 79 0.83 3.63 10.77
C LYS A 79 1.73 4.08 9.63
N THR A 80 2.99 4.40 9.94
CA THR A 80 3.97 4.84 8.94
C THR A 80 4.23 3.77 7.88
N ALA A 81 4.37 2.51 8.31
CA ALA A 81 4.56 1.40 7.38
C ALA A 81 3.31 1.17 6.52
N LEU A 82 2.11 1.29 7.09
CA LEU A 82 0.86 1.17 6.33
C LEU A 82 0.70 2.28 5.30
N ASP A 83 0.98 3.53 5.65
CA ASP A 83 0.89 4.65 4.71
C ASP A 83 1.89 4.47 3.55
N LYS A 84 3.10 3.99 3.85
CA LYS A 84 4.09 3.62 2.83
C LYS A 84 3.59 2.47 1.94
N ALA A 85 3.00 1.43 2.53
CA ALA A 85 2.48 0.29 1.77
C ALA A 85 1.36 0.72 0.80
N VAL A 86 0.48 1.63 1.23
CA VAL A 86 -0.58 2.21 0.38
C VAL A 86 0.04 2.95 -0.81
N LEU A 87 1.03 3.82 -0.58
CA LEU A 87 1.71 4.54 -1.67
C LEU A 87 2.39 3.58 -2.66
N GLN A 88 2.97 2.48 -2.17
CA GLN A 88 3.56 1.47 -3.04
C GLN A 88 2.49 0.72 -3.85
N MET A 89 1.32 0.43 -3.28
CA MET A 89 0.20 -0.14 -4.03
C MET A 89 -0.32 0.83 -5.10
N ASP A 90 -0.44 2.12 -4.80
CA ASP A 90 -0.85 3.12 -5.80
C ASP A 90 0.18 3.23 -6.94
N LEU A 91 1.47 3.18 -6.62
CA LEU A 91 2.53 3.10 -7.63
C LEU A 91 2.39 1.85 -8.50
N ALA A 92 2.10 0.70 -7.90
CA ALA A 92 1.90 -0.55 -8.65
C ALA A 92 0.68 -0.48 -9.58
N ARG A 93 -0.41 0.18 -9.15
CA ARG A 93 -1.59 0.45 -10.01
C ARG A 93 -1.19 1.34 -11.19
N ALA A 94 -0.53 2.46 -10.94
CA ALA A 94 -0.11 3.39 -11.98
C ALA A 94 0.78 2.72 -13.03
N ARG A 95 1.77 1.90 -12.61
CA ARG A 95 2.60 1.12 -13.54
C ARG A 95 1.81 0.12 -14.38
N THR A 96 0.81 -0.51 -13.77
CA THR A 96 -0.07 -1.46 -14.46
C THR A 96 -0.88 -0.74 -15.53
N GLU A 97 -1.48 0.40 -15.20
CA GLU A 97 -2.26 1.23 -16.12
C GLU A 97 -1.40 1.75 -17.28
N GLU A 98 -0.19 2.23 -16.99
CA GLU A 98 0.76 2.69 -18.01
C GLU A 98 1.09 1.58 -19.01
N ARG A 99 1.34 0.35 -18.51
CA ARG A 99 1.64 -0.79 -19.38
C ARG A 99 0.45 -1.20 -20.23
N GLU A 100 -0.75 -1.25 -19.66
CA GLU A 100 -1.95 -1.54 -20.43
C GLU A 100 -2.22 -0.48 -21.51
N ALA A 101 -2.01 0.79 -21.19
CA ALA A 101 -2.17 1.88 -22.15
C ALA A 101 -1.15 1.72 -23.30
N ALA A 102 0.11 1.44 -22.98
CA ALA A 102 1.14 1.21 -23.99
C ALA A 102 0.81 0.03 -24.92
N GLU A 103 0.31 -1.08 -24.37
CA GLU A 103 -0.15 -2.23 -25.17
C GLU A 103 -1.31 -1.87 -26.10
N LYS A 104 -2.34 -1.18 -25.58
CA LYS A 104 -3.48 -0.71 -26.38
C LYS A 104 -3.05 0.24 -27.49
N THR A 105 -2.10 1.13 -27.21
CA THR A 105 -1.53 2.04 -28.21
C THR A 105 -0.77 1.28 -29.28
N ALA A 106 0.05 0.28 -28.91
CA ALA A 106 0.78 -0.56 -29.87
C ALA A 106 -0.18 -1.32 -30.81
N VAL A 107 -1.25 -1.91 -30.27
CA VAL A 107 -2.28 -2.60 -31.05
C VAL A 107 -2.99 -1.64 -32.01
N THR A 108 -3.36 -0.45 -31.52
CA THR A 108 -4.00 0.58 -32.34
C THR A 108 -3.10 1.03 -33.49
N ARG A 109 -1.81 1.25 -33.20
CA ARG A 109 -0.82 1.63 -34.22
C ARG A 109 -0.66 0.57 -35.29
N ALA A 110 -0.53 -0.70 -34.91
CA ALA A 110 -0.45 -1.80 -35.87
C ALA A 110 -1.70 -1.90 -36.76
N ARG A 111 -2.89 -1.62 -36.20
CA ARG A 111 -4.14 -1.57 -36.97
C ARG A 111 -4.15 -0.39 -37.95
N LEU A 112 -3.69 0.78 -37.52
CA LEU A 112 -3.55 1.95 -38.40
C LEU A 112 -2.57 1.66 -39.54
N ASP A 113 -1.41 1.09 -39.26
CA ASP A 113 -0.42 0.75 -40.29
C ASP A 113 -0.99 -0.24 -41.32
N LYS A 114 -1.77 -1.24 -40.86
CA LYS A 114 -2.46 -2.18 -41.76
C LYS A 114 -3.52 -1.48 -42.62
N LEU A 115 -4.30 -0.57 -42.05
CA LEU A 115 -5.31 0.18 -42.79
C LEU A 115 -4.66 1.12 -43.82
N GLN A 116 -3.59 1.81 -43.43
CA GLN A 116 -2.82 2.67 -44.32
C GLN A 116 -2.27 1.87 -45.50
N LYS A 117 -1.64 0.72 -45.24
CA LYS A 117 -1.14 -0.15 -46.30
C LYS A 117 -2.24 -0.60 -47.27
N ARG A 118 -3.42 -0.99 -46.75
CA ARG A 118 -4.57 -1.35 -47.59
C ARG A 118 -5.03 -0.18 -48.45
N LEU A 119 -5.05 1.03 -47.90
CA LEU A 119 -5.40 2.24 -48.65
C LEU A 119 -4.39 2.50 -49.77
N ASP A 120 -3.09 2.41 -49.46
CA ASP A 120 -2.01 2.62 -50.43
C ASP A 120 -2.08 1.57 -51.56
N ASP A 121 -2.36 0.30 -51.23
CA ASP A 121 -2.53 -0.77 -52.22
C ASP A 121 -3.74 -0.51 -53.15
N ILE A 122 -4.86 -0.01 -52.59
CA ILE A 122 -6.04 0.39 -53.38
C ILE A 122 -5.71 1.56 -54.31
N LEU A 123 -5.06 2.60 -53.80
CA LEU A 123 -4.67 3.79 -54.56
C LEU A 123 -3.65 3.48 -55.67
N ALA A 124 -2.76 2.51 -55.43
CA ALA A 124 -1.81 2.02 -56.42
C ALA A 124 -2.45 1.12 -57.51
N GLY A 125 -3.77 0.95 -57.50
CA GLY A 125 -4.48 0.08 -58.46
C GLY A 125 -4.23 -1.42 -58.23
N LYS A 126 -3.68 -1.79 -57.06
CA LYS A 126 -3.42 -3.17 -56.64
C LYS A 126 -4.48 -3.72 -55.68
N GLY A 127 -5.60 -2.99 -55.51
CA GLY A 127 -6.68 -3.40 -54.64
C GLY A 127 -7.23 -4.79 -55.01
N GLU A 128 -7.49 -5.61 -53.99
CA GLU A 128 -8.15 -6.91 -54.15
C GLU A 128 -9.40 -6.75 -55.03
N LYS A 129 -9.39 -7.38 -56.21
CA LYS A 129 -10.63 -7.65 -56.95
C LYS A 129 -11.48 -8.61 -56.10
N PRO A 130 -12.82 -8.47 -56.15
CA PRO A 130 -13.74 -9.25 -55.33
C PRO A 130 -13.53 -10.76 -55.48
#